data_AF-A0A135SXE2-F1
#
_entry.id   AF-A0A135SXE2-F1
#
_cell.length_a   1.000
_cell.length_b   1.000
_cell.length_c   1.000
_cell.angle_alpha   90.00
_cell.angle_beta   90.00
_cell.angle_gamma   90.00
#
_symmetry.space_group_name_H-M   'P 1'
#
loop_
_entity.id
_entity.type
_entity.pdbx_description
1 polymer ?
#
loop_
_entity_poly.entity_id
_entity_poly.type
_entity_poly.pdbx_seq_one_letter_code
_entity_poly.pdbx_strand_id
1 'polypeptide(L)'
;MSLIKTTLVFAQRTIPLECDVYSSAEYPLIAPVFLYFHSGGLVSGSRECVPPWLVQVCFKNQWTLISASYRMLPQAKASGLLQDATDAYSFALRWGITNELASDRKVIVGGSSAGFFIASLTAHHLHPTPLALLSITGITTFRHPFFSSSILLTPEPITEAQMSHHLCAPVSIGVTSANNPQVFHVEKILPGGAKNTAFVLPPLPISDDGNCDEFPRGCLYDYYLYRNEFLNLVGEVDPGYEWAEGEMGESRAAPWPPTTIIQGDADEDVDLCVSTHMVHCLGESKVKLFLARGQPHLYEATRFIEDDVSGMDAVRQAVSNLEADVTRALA
;
A
#
# COMPACT_ATOMS: atom_id res chain seq x y z
N MET A 1 14.24 -22.79 2.91
CA MET A 1 13.87 -21.67 2.03
C MET A 1 14.69 -20.45 2.37
N SER A 2 15.47 -19.95 1.41
CA SER A 2 16.02 -18.60 1.50
C SER A 2 15.06 -17.66 0.78
N LEU A 3 14.65 -16.58 1.45
CA LEU A 3 13.99 -15.47 0.78
C LEU A 3 15.06 -14.71 -0.03
N ILE A 4 14.72 -14.32 -1.25
CA ILE A 4 15.55 -13.46 -2.10
C ILE A 4 14.77 -12.21 -2.47
N LYS A 5 15.47 -11.08 -2.60
CA LYS A 5 14.94 -9.82 -3.16
C LYS A 5 15.56 -9.62 -4.55
N THR A 6 14.72 -9.41 -5.55
CA THR A 6 15.14 -9.04 -6.91
C THR A 6 14.37 -7.80 -7.35
N THR A 7 15.05 -6.82 -7.95
CA THR A 7 14.41 -5.65 -8.55
C THR A 7 14.19 -5.90 -10.04
N LEU A 8 12.97 -5.63 -10.52
CA LEU A 8 12.57 -5.83 -11.92
C LEU A 8 11.79 -4.63 -12.44
N VAL A 9 11.99 -4.30 -13.71
CA VAL A 9 11.14 -3.36 -14.44
C VAL A 9 9.88 -4.11 -14.89
N PHE A 10 8.70 -3.70 -14.41
CA PHE A 10 7.43 -4.31 -14.79
C PHE A 10 6.71 -3.57 -15.92
N ALA A 11 7.04 -2.28 -16.13
CA ALA A 11 6.49 -1.49 -17.23
C ALA A 11 7.44 -0.36 -17.66
N GLN A 12 7.32 0.04 -18.93
CA GLN A 12 7.99 1.21 -19.47
C GLN A 12 6.94 2.27 -19.84
N ARG A 13 6.93 3.39 -19.12
CA ARG A 13 6.08 4.56 -19.39
C ARG A 13 6.97 5.75 -19.74
N THR A 14 6.61 6.95 -19.27
CA THR A 14 7.50 8.13 -19.34
C THR A 14 8.85 7.86 -18.67
N ILE A 15 8.85 7.01 -17.65
CA ILE A 15 10.02 6.47 -16.94
C ILE A 15 9.81 4.95 -16.74
N PRO A 16 10.89 4.15 -16.52
CA PRO A 16 10.74 2.76 -16.12
C PRO A 16 10.03 2.67 -14.76
N LEU A 17 9.10 1.72 -14.64
CA LEU A 17 8.45 1.39 -13.38
C LEU A 17 9.00 0.08 -12.85
N GLU A 18 9.54 0.14 -11.64
CA GLU A 18 10.24 -0.97 -11.01
C GLU A 18 9.45 -1.52 -9.83
N CYS A 19 9.62 -2.81 -9.57
CA CYS A 19 9.13 -3.49 -8.39
C CYS A 19 10.25 -4.29 -7.73
N ASP A 20 10.14 -4.46 -6.42
CA ASP A 20 10.98 -5.37 -5.66
C ASP A 20 10.19 -6.64 -5.37
N VAL A 21 10.74 -7.78 -5.78
CA VAL A 21 10.12 -9.08 -5.62
C VAL A 21 10.83 -9.87 -4.54
N TYR A 22 10.08 -10.20 -3.49
CA TYR A 22 10.49 -11.05 -2.39
C TYR A 22 9.87 -12.44 -2.60
N SER A 23 10.71 -13.41 -2.96
CA SER A 23 10.24 -14.76 -3.29
C SER A 23 11.29 -15.82 -2.92
N SER A 24 10.95 -17.08 -3.12
CA SER A 24 11.87 -18.21 -3.06
C SER A 24 11.61 -19.13 -4.23
N ALA A 25 12.66 -19.75 -4.79
CA ALA A 25 12.52 -20.71 -5.89
C ALA A 25 11.68 -21.95 -5.50
N GLU A 26 11.49 -22.17 -4.20
CA GLU A 26 10.69 -23.26 -3.64
C GLU A 26 9.19 -22.92 -3.55
N TYR A 27 8.77 -21.68 -3.82
CA TYR A 27 7.35 -21.30 -3.74
C TYR A 27 6.54 -21.90 -4.90
N PRO A 28 5.38 -22.53 -4.62
CA PRO A 28 4.59 -23.16 -5.67
C PRO A 28 3.86 -22.10 -6.50
N LEU A 29 3.80 -22.30 -7.83
CA LEU A 29 3.11 -21.37 -8.75
C LEU A 29 1.60 -21.25 -8.47
N ILE A 30 1.00 -22.25 -7.80
CA ILE A 30 -0.40 -22.23 -7.41
C ILE A 30 -0.68 -21.32 -6.20
N ALA A 31 0.33 -21.01 -5.38
CA ALA A 31 0.15 -20.04 -4.30
C ALA A 31 -0.20 -18.66 -4.87
N PRO A 32 -0.95 -17.83 -4.15
CA PRO A 32 -1.17 -16.45 -4.55
C PRO A 32 0.12 -15.62 -4.67
N VAL A 33 0.04 -14.56 -5.48
CA VAL A 33 0.98 -13.43 -5.44
C VAL A 33 0.38 -12.36 -4.54
N PHE A 34 1.19 -11.74 -3.69
CA PHE A 34 0.83 -10.54 -2.97
C PHE A 34 1.42 -9.33 -3.68
N LEU A 35 0.57 -8.46 -4.25
CA LEU A 35 0.97 -7.18 -4.82
C LEU A 35 0.80 -6.09 -3.75
N TYR A 36 1.86 -5.38 -3.42
CA TYR A 36 1.89 -4.33 -2.42
C TYR A 36 2.23 -2.97 -3.03
N PHE A 37 1.49 -1.94 -2.62
CA PHE A 37 1.78 -0.54 -2.95
C PHE A 37 2.18 0.23 -1.70
N HIS A 38 3.29 0.96 -1.80
CA HIS A 38 3.88 1.69 -0.67
C HIS A 38 3.08 2.94 -0.26
N SER A 39 3.29 3.39 0.98
CA SER A 39 2.78 4.65 1.54
C SER A 39 3.44 5.89 0.93
N GLY A 40 3.09 7.09 1.42
CA GLY A 40 3.71 8.34 0.99
C GLY A 40 2.76 9.34 0.33
N GLY A 41 1.45 9.24 0.61
CA GLY A 41 0.48 10.27 0.22
C GLY A 41 0.26 10.45 -1.28
N LEU A 42 0.62 9.45 -2.10
CA LEU A 42 0.72 9.53 -3.57
C LEU A 42 1.79 10.50 -4.09
N VAL A 43 2.55 11.16 -3.21
CA VAL A 43 3.49 12.24 -3.54
C VAL A 43 4.94 11.88 -3.20
N SER A 44 5.15 10.81 -2.41
CA SER A 44 6.44 10.36 -1.91
C SER A 44 6.42 8.84 -1.64
N GLY A 45 7.40 8.33 -0.89
CA GLY A 45 7.50 6.91 -0.51
C GLY A 45 8.51 6.13 -1.36
N SER A 46 8.59 4.82 -1.17
CA SER A 46 9.44 3.94 -1.99
C SER A 46 8.94 2.50 -1.92
N ARG A 47 9.07 1.75 -3.03
CA ARG A 47 8.83 0.29 -3.07
C ARG A 47 9.71 -0.50 -2.08
N GLU A 48 10.80 0.10 -1.61
CA GLU A 48 11.70 -0.51 -0.65
C GLU A 48 11.12 -0.51 0.78
N CYS A 49 10.13 0.36 1.04
CA CYS A 49 9.45 0.47 2.33
C CYS A 49 8.32 -0.55 2.45
N VAL A 50 8.66 -1.75 2.92
CA VAL A 50 7.73 -2.86 3.14
C VAL A 50 7.75 -3.26 4.62
N PRO A 51 6.60 -3.35 5.31
CA PRO A 51 6.58 -3.76 6.70
C PRO A 51 7.20 -5.16 6.91
N PRO A 52 8.11 -5.35 7.88
CA PRO A 52 8.74 -6.64 8.12
C PRO A 52 7.73 -7.76 8.39
N TRP A 53 6.67 -7.50 9.17
CA TRP A 53 5.62 -8.48 9.42
C TRP A 53 4.91 -8.94 8.14
N LEU A 54 4.70 -8.05 7.15
CA LEU A 54 4.06 -8.41 5.89
C LEU A 54 4.95 -9.36 5.08
N VAL A 55 6.26 -9.11 5.09
CA VAL A 55 7.24 -10.02 4.50
C VAL A 55 7.21 -11.39 5.19
N GLN A 56 7.13 -11.43 6.53
CA GLN A 56 7.02 -12.69 7.29
C GLN A 56 5.73 -13.46 6.97
N VAL A 57 4.60 -12.77 6.83
CA VAL A 57 3.32 -13.37 6.45
C VAL A 57 3.40 -13.97 5.05
N CYS A 58 3.95 -13.24 4.09
CA CYS A 58 4.13 -13.74 2.73
C CYS A 58 5.11 -14.93 2.70
N PHE A 59 6.19 -14.87 3.49
CA PHE A 59 7.15 -15.96 3.62
C PHE A 59 6.51 -17.24 4.17
N LYS A 60 5.79 -17.13 5.30
CA LYS A 60 5.09 -18.24 5.95
C LYS A 60 4.08 -18.91 5.01
N ASN A 61 3.34 -18.11 4.26
CA ASN A 61 2.30 -18.60 3.34
C ASN A 61 2.82 -18.94 1.94
N GLN A 62 4.13 -18.79 1.69
CA GLN A 62 4.75 -18.98 0.38
C GLN A 62 4.14 -18.10 -0.73
N TRP A 63 3.64 -16.92 -0.36
CA TRP A 63 3.17 -15.92 -1.30
C TRP A 63 4.36 -15.12 -1.82
N THR A 64 4.50 -15.04 -3.14
CA THR A 64 5.48 -14.11 -3.72
C THR A 64 5.00 -12.70 -3.48
N LEU A 65 5.79 -11.89 -2.79
CA LEU A 65 5.48 -10.49 -2.51
C LEU A 65 6.15 -9.60 -3.55
N ILE A 66 5.35 -8.82 -4.27
CA ILE A 66 5.79 -7.84 -5.26
C ILE A 66 5.46 -6.46 -4.70
N SER A 67 6.46 -5.68 -4.33
CA SER A 67 6.30 -4.28 -3.93
C SER A 67 6.52 -3.37 -5.14
N ALA A 68 5.46 -2.74 -5.64
CA ALA A 68 5.49 -1.98 -6.89
C ALA A 68 5.66 -0.46 -6.64
N SER A 69 6.50 0.17 -7.45
CA SER A 69 6.53 1.64 -7.56
C SER A 69 5.35 2.15 -8.39
N TYR A 70 4.96 3.40 -8.15
CA TYR A 70 4.01 4.13 -8.97
C TYR A 70 4.48 5.58 -9.15
N ARG A 71 4.05 6.24 -10.23
CA ARG A 71 4.40 7.64 -10.49
C ARG A 71 3.67 8.55 -9.52
N MET A 72 4.35 9.60 -9.06
CA MET A 72 3.84 10.48 -8.00
C MET A 72 2.99 11.64 -8.55
N LEU A 73 2.03 12.08 -7.73
CA LEU A 73 1.29 13.33 -7.95
C LEU A 73 2.19 14.55 -7.69
N PRO A 74 1.91 15.69 -8.35
CA PRO A 74 0.81 15.92 -9.30
C PRO A 74 1.11 15.41 -10.72
N GLN A 75 2.36 15.04 -11.03
CA GLN A 75 2.80 14.80 -12.41
C GLN A 75 2.13 13.59 -13.06
N ALA A 76 1.86 12.52 -12.30
CA ALA A 76 1.21 11.32 -12.81
C ALA A 76 -0.25 11.53 -13.23
N LYS A 77 -0.97 12.42 -12.52
CA LYS A 77 -2.44 12.57 -12.58
C LYS A 77 -3.19 11.27 -12.21
N ALA A 78 -4.50 11.39 -12.01
CA ALA A 78 -5.41 10.27 -11.73
C ALA A 78 -5.23 9.09 -12.70
N SER A 79 -5.28 9.35 -14.00
CA SER A 79 -5.16 8.31 -15.04
C SER A 79 -3.78 7.65 -15.08
N GLY A 80 -2.71 8.36 -14.71
CA GLY A 80 -1.38 7.76 -14.57
C GLY A 80 -1.31 6.78 -13.40
N LEU A 81 -1.93 7.11 -12.26
CA LEU A 81 -2.00 6.20 -11.12
C LEU A 81 -2.77 4.91 -11.47
N LEU A 82 -3.92 5.03 -12.15
CA LEU A 82 -4.68 3.86 -12.59
C LEU A 82 -3.91 3.02 -13.62
N GLN A 83 -3.17 3.67 -14.53
CA GLN A 83 -2.30 2.98 -15.49
C GLN A 83 -1.18 2.20 -14.78
N ASP A 84 -0.54 2.80 -13.77
CA ASP A 84 0.53 2.15 -13.02
C ASP A 84 -0.01 0.97 -12.19
N ALA A 85 -1.19 1.12 -11.59
CA ALA A 85 -1.90 0.03 -10.91
C ALA A 85 -2.23 -1.12 -11.87
N THR A 86 -2.70 -0.80 -13.08
CA THR A 86 -3.04 -1.78 -14.13
C THR A 86 -1.81 -2.57 -14.56
N ASP A 87 -0.69 -1.90 -14.78
CA ASP A 87 0.56 -2.53 -15.19
C ASP A 87 1.12 -3.44 -14.10
N ALA A 88 1.15 -2.96 -12.85
CA ALA A 88 1.62 -3.74 -11.72
C ALA A 88 0.73 -4.97 -11.45
N TYR A 89 -0.58 -4.81 -11.57
CA TYR A 89 -1.54 -5.91 -11.42
C TYR A 89 -1.39 -6.96 -12.54
N SER A 90 -1.26 -6.51 -13.79
CA SER A 90 -1.01 -7.40 -14.93
C SER A 90 0.30 -8.17 -14.77
N PHE A 91 1.36 -7.51 -14.29
CA PHE A 91 2.62 -8.16 -13.99
C PHE A 91 2.47 -9.23 -12.89
N ALA A 92 1.74 -8.94 -11.82
CA ALA A 92 1.47 -9.89 -10.74
C ALA A 92 0.65 -11.11 -11.21
N LEU A 93 -0.38 -10.90 -12.04
CA LEU A 93 -1.18 -11.97 -12.65
C LEU A 93 -0.34 -12.93 -13.48
N ARG A 94 0.71 -12.44 -14.14
CA ARG A 94 1.60 -13.21 -15.02
C ARG A 94 2.90 -13.66 -14.36
N TRP A 95 3.10 -13.38 -13.06
CA TRP A 95 4.37 -13.66 -12.39
C TRP A 95 4.76 -15.15 -12.49
N GLY A 96 5.97 -15.44 -12.98
CA GLY A 96 6.48 -16.80 -13.10
C GLY A 96 5.77 -17.67 -14.15
N ILE A 97 4.81 -17.11 -14.90
CA ILE A 97 4.13 -17.80 -16.00
C ILE A 97 4.93 -17.57 -17.29
N THR A 98 5.48 -18.64 -17.85
CA THR A 98 6.22 -18.61 -19.13
C THR A 98 5.37 -19.03 -20.32
N ASN A 99 4.26 -19.74 -20.09
CA ASN A 99 3.34 -20.16 -21.13
C ASN A 99 2.19 -19.16 -21.27
N GLU A 100 2.07 -18.51 -22.43
CA GLU A 100 1.01 -17.54 -22.71
C GLU A 100 -0.40 -18.13 -22.57
N LEU A 101 -0.56 -19.45 -22.76
CA LEU A 101 -1.84 -20.15 -22.64
C LEU A 101 -2.20 -20.55 -21.20
N ALA A 102 -1.28 -20.39 -20.23
CA ALA A 102 -1.58 -20.69 -18.84
C ALA A 102 -2.51 -19.64 -18.23
N SER A 103 -3.43 -20.09 -17.38
CA SER A 103 -4.32 -19.21 -16.62
C SER A 103 -3.53 -18.27 -15.71
N ASP A 104 -4.07 -17.07 -15.52
CA ASP A 104 -3.46 -16.08 -14.63
C ASP A 104 -3.41 -16.58 -13.18
N ARG A 105 -2.39 -16.09 -12.45
CA ARG A 105 -2.26 -16.34 -11.01
C ARG A 105 -3.39 -15.66 -10.25
N LYS A 106 -3.61 -16.11 -9.01
CA LYS A 106 -4.45 -15.39 -8.05
C LYS A 106 -3.61 -14.33 -7.35
N VAL A 107 -4.15 -13.12 -7.24
CA VAL A 107 -3.41 -11.97 -6.69
C VAL A 107 -4.16 -11.40 -5.50
N ILE A 108 -3.50 -11.33 -4.36
CA ILE A 108 -3.90 -10.52 -3.20
C ILE A 108 -3.30 -9.14 -3.44
N VAL A 109 -4.06 -8.08 -3.21
CA VAL A 109 -3.55 -6.70 -3.37
C VAL A 109 -3.63 -5.97 -2.04
N GLY A 110 -2.57 -5.31 -1.63
CA GLY A 110 -2.57 -4.52 -0.41
C GLY A 110 -1.76 -3.25 -0.55
N GLY A 111 -1.87 -2.37 0.44
CA GLY A 111 -1.07 -1.18 0.49
C GLY A 111 -1.20 -0.46 1.81
N SER A 112 -0.23 0.40 2.07
CA SER A 112 -0.18 1.20 3.30
C SER A 112 -0.51 2.66 3.02
N SER A 113 -1.28 3.32 3.88
CA SER A 113 -1.68 4.72 3.69
C SER A 113 -2.28 4.91 2.28
N ALA A 114 -1.80 5.90 1.52
CA ALA A 114 -2.23 6.12 0.14
C ALA A 114 -1.93 4.98 -0.85
N GLY A 115 -1.05 4.04 -0.50
CA GLY A 115 -0.84 2.82 -1.28
C GLY A 115 -2.10 1.94 -1.32
N PHE A 116 -2.94 1.96 -0.27
CA PHE A 116 -4.20 1.23 -0.29
C PHE A 116 -5.20 1.83 -1.29
N PHE A 117 -5.17 3.14 -1.53
CA PHE A 117 -5.98 3.76 -2.57
C PHE A 117 -5.63 3.18 -3.95
N ILE A 118 -4.34 3.01 -4.26
CA ILE A 118 -3.91 2.37 -5.52
C ILE A 118 -4.33 0.90 -5.55
N ALA A 119 -4.23 0.18 -4.43
CA ALA A 119 -4.73 -1.18 -4.30
C ALA A 119 -6.24 -1.27 -4.60
N SER A 120 -7.05 -0.34 -4.08
CA SER A 120 -8.51 -0.36 -4.29
C SER A 120 -8.89 -0.06 -5.73
N LEU A 121 -8.10 0.72 -6.48
CA LEU A 121 -8.29 0.91 -7.93
C LEU A 121 -8.28 -0.42 -8.69
N THR A 122 -7.48 -1.40 -8.26
CA THR A 122 -7.46 -2.73 -8.90
C THR A 122 -8.80 -3.44 -8.76
N ALA A 123 -9.47 -3.32 -7.61
CA ALA A 123 -10.79 -3.92 -7.38
C ALA A 123 -11.93 -3.14 -8.04
N HIS A 124 -11.81 -1.81 -8.17
CA HIS A 124 -12.81 -0.98 -8.83
C HIS A 124 -12.80 -1.13 -10.36
N HIS A 125 -11.62 -1.25 -10.98
CA HIS A 125 -11.47 -1.03 -12.41
C HIS A 125 -10.97 -2.23 -13.19
N LEU A 126 -10.37 -3.24 -12.53
CA LEU A 126 -9.63 -4.30 -13.22
C LEU A 126 -10.30 -5.67 -13.09
N HIS A 127 -10.10 -6.48 -14.13
CA HIS A 127 -10.52 -7.87 -14.17
C HIS A 127 -9.35 -8.78 -14.59
N PRO A 128 -9.22 -9.99 -14.01
CA PRO A 128 -10.05 -10.54 -12.91
C PRO A 128 -9.88 -9.73 -11.62
N THR A 129 -10.90 -9.70 -10.75
CA THR A 129 -10.82 -8.98 -9.48
C THR A 129 -9.77 -9.62 -8.55
N PRO A 130 -9.12 -8.84 -7.66
CA PRO A 130 -8.22 -9.38 -6.65
C PRO A 130 -8.86 -10.49 -5.82
N LEU A 131 -8.06 -11.44 -5.36
CA LEU A 131 -8.50 -12.53 -4.48
C LEU A 131 -8.97 -11.99 -3.12
N ALA A 132 -8.24 -11.01 -2.59
CA ALA A 132 -8.50 -10.31 -1.34
C ALA A 132 -7.76 -8.96 -1.34
N LEU A 133 -8.22 -8.04 -0.48
CA LEU A 133 -7.58 -6.75 -0.24
C LEU A 133 -7.05 -6.62 1.19
N LEU A 134 -5.91 -5.95 1.36
CA LEU A 134 -5.35 -5.60 2.67
C LEU A 134 -5.04 -4.09 2.75
N SER A 135 -5.79 -3.38 3.60
CA SER A 135 -5.52 -1.98 3.96
C SER A 135 -4.71 -1.90 5.24
N ILE A 136 -3.58 -1.19 5.17
CA ILE A 136 -2.72 -0.90 6.31
C ILE A 136 -2.77 0.60 6.57
N THR A 137 -3.46 1.02 7.63
CA THR A 137 -3.73 2.44 7.95
C THR A 137 -4.06 3.25 6.69
N GLY A 138 -4.90 2.68 5.83
CA GLY A 138 -4.94 3.00 4.41
C GLY A 138 -6.03 4.00 4.04
N ILE A 139 -5.77 4.78 2.99
CA ILE A 139 -6.77 5.68 2.41
C ILE A 139 -7.69 4.83 1.52
N THR A 140 -8.93 4.63 1.94
CA THR A 140 -9.93 3.85 1.20
C THR A 140 -10.49 4.65 0.01
N THR A 141 -10.72 5.95 0.21
CA THR A 141 -11.20 6.90 -0.80
C THR A 141 -10.78 8.32 -0.43
N PHE A 142 -10.51 9.17 -1.43
CA PHE A 142 -10.30 10.61 -1.28
C PHE A 142 -11.60 11.41 -1.34
N ARG A 143 -12.77 10.76 -1.53
CA ARG A 143 -14.09 11.41 -1.48
C ARG A 143 -14.59 11.67 -0.06
N HIS A 144 -14.00 11.03 0.94
CA HIS A 144 -14.41 11.22 2.33
C HIS A 144 -14.16 12.67 2.79
N PRO A 145 -15.06 13.28 3.61
CA PRO A 145 -14.94 14.67 4.07
C PRO A 145 -13.61 15.05 4.72
N PHE A 146 -12.87 14.08 5.26
CA PHE A 146 -11.51 14.27 5.77
C PHE A 146 -10.61 14.99 4.75
N PHE A 147 -10.70 14.65 3.47
CA PHE A 147 -9.89 15.23 2.40
C PHE A 147 -10.46 16.53 1.79
N SER A 148 -11.58 17.02 2.32
CA SER A 148 -12.26 18.23 1.86
C SER A 148 -12.65 19.20 2.99
N SER A 149 -12.05 19.04 4.17
CA SER A 149 -12.32 19.85 5.38
C SER A 149 -11.16 20.76 5.79
N SER A 150 -10.17 20.97 4.93
CA SER A 150 -8.99 21.81 5.20
C SER A 150 -8.26 21.44 6.48
N ILE A 151 -8.04 20.14 6.70
CA ILE A 151 -7.30 19.64 7.85
C ILE A 151 -5.87 20.20 7.82
N LEU A 152 -5.44 20.76 8.94
CA LEU A 152 -4.12 21.35 9.12
C LEU A 152 -3.29 20.45 10.05
N LEU A 153 -2.36 19.69 9.48
CA LEU A 153 -1.47 18.78 10.22
C LEU A 153 -0.14 19.44 10.64
N THR A 154 0.16 20.61 10.09
CA THR A 154 1.36 21.39 10.41
C THR A 154 1.01 22.60 11.29
N PRO A 155 1.97 23.20 12.02
CA PRO A 155 1.70 24.38 12.83
C PRO A 155 1.11 25.56 12.03
N GLU A 156 1.53 25.71 10.77
CA GLU A 156 1.06 26.74 9.83
C GLU A 156 0.82 26.13 8.45
N PRO A 157 -0.09 26.68 7.63
CA PRO A 157 -0.31 26.22 6.27
C PRO A 157 0.94 26.30 5.39
N ILE A 158 1.21 25.23 4.64
CA ILE A 158 2.27 25.21 3.62
C ILE A 158 1.82 26.02 2.40
N THR A 159 2.68 26.92 1.95
CA THR A 159 2.41 27.83 0.82
C THR A 159 2.79 27.19 -0.51
N GLU A 160 2.15 27.66 -1.58
CA GLU A 160 2.49 27.24 -2.95
C GLU A 160 3.94 27.60 -3.33
N ALA A 161 4.47 28.72 -2.80
CA ALA A 161 5.86 29.10 -3.04
C ALA A 161 6.84 28.06 -2.49
N GLN A 162 6.58 27.53 -1.29
CA GLN A 162 7.38 26.47 -0.67
C GLN A 162 7.32 25.18 -1.51
N MET A 163 6.14 24.83 -2.05
CA MET A 163 5.94 23.62 -2.85
C MET A 163 6.29 23.76 -4.34
N SER A 164 6.51 24.98 -4.84
CA SER A 164 6.60 25.29 -6.27
C SER A 164 7.60 24.42 -7.04
N HIS A 165 8.75 24.12 -6.44
CA HIS A 165 9.79 23.30 -7.07
C HIS A 165 9.37 21.82 -7.21
N HIS A 166 8.62 21.26 -6.26
CA HIS A 166 8.04 19.91 -6.35
C HIS A 166 6.84 19.84 -7.31
N LEU A 167 6.06 20.93 -7.39
CA LEU A 167 4.93 21.06 -8.32
C LEU A 167 5.41 21.11 -9.78
N CYS A 168 6.53 21.80 -10.04
CA CYS A 168 7.14 21.94 -11.36
C CYS A 168 8.14 20.82 -11.70
N ALA A 169 8.42 19.90 -10.77
CA ALA A 169 9.35 18.80 -10.98
C ALA A 169 8.89 17.87 -12.13
N PRO A 170 9.82 17.16 -12.79
CA PRO A 170 9.46 16.13 -13.76
C PRO A 170 8.77 14.92 -13.09
N VAL A 171 8.15 14.07 -13.93
CA VAL A 171 7.59 12.78 -13.50
C VAL A 171 8.66 11.97 -12.79
N SER A 172 8.30 11.41 -11.63
CA SER A 172 9.19 10.61 -10.80
C SER A 172 8.44 9.48 -10.12
N ILE A 173 9.19 8.43 -9.74
CA ILE A 173 8.79 7.45 -8.75
C ILE A 173 9.52 7.73 -7.45
N GLY A 174 8.95 7.31 -6.33
CA GLY A 174 9.54 7.52 -5.03
C GLY A 174 10.79 6.66 -4.81
N VAL A 175 11.83 7.25 -4.22
CA VAL A 175 13.05 6.59 -3.75
C VAL A 175 13.32 7.03 -2.32
N THR A 176 14.08 6.24 -1.57
CA THR A 176 14.45 6.63 -0.21
C THR A 176 15.88 6.19 0.10
N SER A 177 16.46 6.77 1.14
CA SER A 177 17.79 6.38 1.59
C SER A 177 17.73 4.96 2.18
N ALA A 178 18.76 4.15 1.90
CA ALA A 178 18.86 2.79 2.40
C ALA A 178 18.95 2.70 3.95
N ASN A 179 19.26 3.81 4.64
CA ASN A 179 19.23 3.90 6.11
C ASN A 179 17.85 4.26 6.69
N ASN A 180 16.86 4.57 5.85
CA ASN A 180 15.50 4.82 6.30
C ASN A 180 15.00 3.57 7.07
N PRO A 181 14.51 3.71 8.31
CA PRO A 181 14.13 2.57 9.15
C PRO A 181 13.00 1.72 8.56
N GLN A 182 12.19 2.27 7.65
CA GLN A 182 11.12 1.55 6.95
C GLN A 182 11.62 0.73 5.75
N VAL A 183 12.85 0.96 5.27
CA VAL A 183 13.44 0.13 4.21
C VAL A 183 13.62 -1.29 4.71
N PHE A 184 13.07 -2.24 3.96
CA PHE A 184 13.21 -3.64 4.27
C PHE A 184 14.49 -4.20 3.65
N HIS A 185 15.30 -4.83 4.51
CA HIS A 185 16.50 -5.59 4.15
C HIS A 185 16.22 -7.07 4.38
N VAL A 186 16.55 -7.95 3.43
CA VAL A 186 16.24 -9.40 3.52
C VAL A 186 16.88 -10.02 4.78
N GLU A 187 18.03 -9.50 5.18
CA GLU A 187 18.79 -9.91 6.35
C GLU A 187 18.07 -9.60 7.68
N LYS A 188 16.98 -8.82 7.68
CA LYS A 188 16.10 -8.61 8.83
C LYS A 188 15.32 -9.87 9.21
N ILE A 189 15.23 -10.86 8.33
CA ILE A 189 14.60 -12.16 8.63
C ILE A 189 15.60 -13.30 8.47
N LEU A 190 15.50 -14.28 9.35
CA LEU A 190 16.29 -15.52 9.29
C LEU A 190 15.75 -16.45 8.20
N PRO A 191 16.50 -17.46 7.74
CA PRO A 191 16.01 -18.47 6.80
C PRO A 191 14.76 -19.24 7.26
N GLY A 192 14.42 -19.20 8.56
CA GLY A 192 13.18 -19.74 9.11
C GLY A 192 12.00 -18.76 9.14
N GLY A 193 12.17 -17.53 8.66
CA GLY A 193 11.14 -16.47 8.66
C GLY A 193 11.02 -15.66 9.95
N ALA A 194 11.75 -16.02 11.01
CA ALA A 194 11.78 -15.25 12.26
C ALA A 194 12.61 -13.97 12.13
N LYS A 195 12.31 -12.96 12.96
CA LYS A 195 13.11 -11.73 13.09
C LYS A 195 14.58 -12.04 13.39
N ASN A 196 15.48 -11.43 12.63
CA ASN A 196 16.90 -11.45 12.91
C ASN A 196 17.26 -10.32 13.89
N THR A 197 17.32 -10.62 15.18
CA THR A 197 17.67 -9.65 16.23
C THR A 197 19.14 -9.20 16.18
N ALA A 198 19.99 -9.90 15.42
CA ALA A 198 21.40 -9.53 15.22
C ALA A 198 21.60 -8.62 14.00
N PHE A 199 20.56 -8.34 13.22
CA PHE A 199 20.66 -7.42 12.08
C PHE A 199 21.01 -6.02 12.56
N VAL A 200 22.10 -5.49 12.02
CA VAL A 200 22.50 -4.09 12.18
C VAL A 200 22.55 -3.50 10.77
N LEU A 201 21.97 -2.31 10.61
CA LEU A 201 22.06 -1.57 9.36
C LEU A 201 23.55 -1.40 8.99
N PRO A 202 23.97 -1.77 7.77
CA PRO A 202 25.32 -1.49 7.32
C PRO A 202 25.60 0.01 7.49
N PRO A 203 26.78 0.40 8.00
CA PRO A 203 27.16 1.80 8.01
C PRO A 203 27.26 2.26 6.55
N LEU A 204 26.22 2.94 6.09
CA LEU A 204 26.29 3.65 4.83
C LEU A 204 27.27 4.81 5.02
N PRO A 205 28.00 5.22 3.97
CA PRO A 205 28.62 6.54 4.01
C PRO A 205 27.55 7.51 4.48
N ILE A 206 27.91 8.49 5.29
CA ILE A 206 27.08 9.67 5.41
C ILE A 206 27.10 10.28 4.00
N SER A 207 26.27 9.77 3.10
CA SER A 207 25.62 10.68 2.18
C SER A 207 24.85 11.55 3.14
N ASP A 208 25.29 12.79 3.30
CA ASP A 208 24.32 13.86 3.29
C ASP A 208 23.37 13.45 2.15
N ASP A 209 22.22 12.89 2.49
CA ASP A 209 21.13 12.83 1.54
C ASP A 209 20.81 14.26 1.07
N GLY A 210 21.40 15.27 1.73
CA GLY A 210 21.61 16.61 1.20
C GLY A 210 20.28 17.33 1.03
N ASN A 211 19.20 16.67 1.41
CA ASN A 211 17.88 17.20 1.45
C ASN A 211 17.73 17.94 2.77
N CYS A 212 18.54 19.00 2.88
CA CYS A 212 18.34 20.15 3.75
C CYS A 212 17.14 20.99 3.29
N ASP A 213 16.31 20.44 2.38
CA ASP A 213 15.07 21.07 1.96
C ASP A 213 14.14 21.09 3.17
N GLU A 214 13.91 22.30 3.67
CA GLU A 214 12.97 22.58 4.75
C GLU A 214 11.57 22.04 4.43
N PHE A 215 11.26 21.85 3.13
CA PHE A 215 9.98 21.39 2.63
C PHE A 215 10.12 20.18 1.69
N PRO A 216 10.45 19.00 2.23
CA PRO A 216 10.61 17.80 1.41
C PRO A 216 9.33 17.46 0.65
N ARG A 217 9.45 16.71 -0.44
CA ARG A 217 8.32 16.39 -1.34
C ARG A 217 7.09 15.80 -0.62
N GLY A 218 7.29 15.07 0.47
CA GLY A 218 6.21 14.53 1.30
C GLY A 218 5.24 15.60 1.82
N CYS A 219 5.70 16.83 2.04
CA CYS A 219 4.87 17.98 2.42
C CYS A 219 3.79 18.35 1.40
N LEU A 220 3.87 17.85 0.16
CA LEU A 220 2.77 17.96 -0.80
C LEU A 220 1.49 17.31 -0.25
N TYR A 221 1.59 16.29 0.62
CA TYR A 221 0.42 15.67 1.23
C TYR A 221 -0.35 16.68 2.08
N ASP A 222 0.32 17.32 3.04
CA ASP A 222 -0.27 18.33 3.93
C ASP A 222 -0.76 19.55 3.14
N TYR A 223 0.02 19.96 2.14
CA TYR A 223 -0.34 21.05 1.22
C TYR A 223 -1.66 20.77 0.48
N TYR A 224 -1.83 19.57 -0.09
CA TYR A 224 -3.06 19.20 -0.79
C TYR A 224 -4.23 18.94 0.17
N LEU A 225 -3.97 18.36 1.34
CA LEU A 225 -4.98 18.10 2.36
C LEU A 225 -5.61 19.40 2.85
N TYR A 226 -4.79 20.37 3.24
CA TYR A 226 -5.27 21.67 3.70
C TYR A 226 -6.04 22.44 2.61
N ARG A 227 -5.62 22.31 1.35
CA ARG A 227 -6.26 22.98 0.21
C ARG A 227 -7.44 22.22 -0.41
N ASN A 228 -7.78 21.04 0.10
CA ASN A 228 -8.87 20.18 -0.42
C ASN A 228 -8.66 19.75 -1.88
N GLU A 229 -7.41 19.54 -2.29
CA GLU A 229 -7.06 19.31 -3.70
C GLU A 229 -7.06 17.83 -4.10
N PHE A 230 -7.06 16.90 -3.15
CA PHE A 230 -6.98 15.47 -3.48
C PHE A 230 -8.10 15.02 -4.41
N LEU A 231 -9.34 15.46 -4.16
CA LEU A 231 -10.46 15.10 -5.03
C LEU A 231 -10.29 15.65 -6.45
N ASN A 232 -9.68 16.82 -6.64
CA ASN A 232 -9.35 17.35 -7.96
C ASN A 232 -8.25 16.53 -8.64
N LEU A 233 -7.30 16.01 -7.87
CA LEU A 233 -6.14 15.27 -8.38
C LEU A 233 -6.47 13.82 -8.77
N VAL A 234 -7.37 13.16 -8.04
CA VAL A 234 -7.64 11.71 -8.19
C VAL A 234 -9.10 11.35 -8.41
N GLY A 235 -10.04 12.29 -8.29
CA GLY A 235 -11.48 12.03 -8.35
C GLY A 235 -11.97 11.44 -9.67
N GLU A 236 -11.20 11.56 -10.77
CA GLU A 236 -11.48 10.90 -12.04
C GLU A 236 -11.47 9.37 -11.93
N VAL A 237 -10.58 8.80 -11.09
CA VAL A 237 -10.42 7.35 -10.94
C VAL A 237 -10.91 6.82 -9.59
N ASP A 238 -11.28 7.70 -8.66
CA ASP A 238 -11.88 7.35 -7.38
C ASP A 238 -13.41 7.32 -7.49
N PRO A 239 -14.07 6.15 -7.53
CA PRO A 239 -15.53 6.08 -7.57
C PRO A 239 -16.19 6.23 -6.19
N GLY A 240 -15.43 6.27 -5.10
CA GLY A 240 -15.97 6.16 -3.74
C GLY A 240 -16.63 4.82 -3.47
N TYR A 241 -17.50 4.79 -2.45
CA TYR A 241 -18.21 3.57 -2.02
C TYR A 241 -19.72 3.74 -1.91
N GLU A 242 -20.25 4.94 -2.12
CA GLU A 242 -21.68 5.25 -2.05
C GLU A 242 -22.50 4.48 -3.09
N TRP A 243 -21.86 3.99 -4.16
CA TRP A 243 -22.48 3.09 -5.12
C TRP A 243 -22.92 1.75 -4.50
N ALA A 244 -22.41 1.37 -3.33
CA ALA A 244 -22.78 0.16 -2.61
C ALA A 244 -23.89 0.37 -1.57
N GLU A 245 -24.40 1.59 -1.38
CA GLU A 245 -25.44 1.88 -0.39
C GLU A 245 -26.87 1.68 -0.93
N GLY A 246 -27.86 1.52 -0.05
CA GLY A 246 -29.28 1.40 -0.39
C GLY A 246 -29.75 -0.04 -0.67
N GLU A 247 -31.02 -0.20 -1.09
CA GLU A 247 -31.72 -1.50 -1.12
C GLU A 247 -31.03 -2.59 -1.96
N MET A 248 -30.33 -2.21 -3.04
CA MET A 248 -29.59 -3.14 -3.92
C MET A 248 -28.08 -3.13 -3.65
N GLY A 249 -27.65 -2.53 -2.55
CA GLY A 249 -26.26 -2.34 -2.17
C GLY A 249 -25.48 -3.64 -2.07
N GLU A 250 -25.98 -4.59 -1.27
CA GLU A 250 -25.34 -5.90 -1.06
C GLU A 250 -25.13 -6.67 -2.37
N SER A 251 -26.11 -6.63 -3.27
CA SER A 251 -26.00 -7.30 -4.57
C SER A 251 -24.95 -6.65 -5.46
N ARG A 252 -24.85 -5.31 -5.46
CA ARG A 252 -23.80 -4.57 -6.18
C ARG A 252 -22.41 -4.81 -5.60
N ALA A 253 -22.31 -4.91 -4.27
CA ALA A 253 -21.06 -5.19 -3.55
C ALA A 253 -20.67 -6.68 -3.58
N ALA A 254 -21.55 -7.58 -4.02
CA ALA A 254 -21.29 -9.03 -4.05
C ALA A 254 -20.00 -9.42 -4.81
N PRO A 255 -19.61 -8.78 -5.93
CA PRO A 255 -18.35 -9.05 -6.62
C PRO A 255 -17.11 -8.44 -5.92
N TRP A 256 -17.30 -7.53 -4.95
CA TRP A 256 -16.19 -6.90 -4.24
C TRP A 256 -15.37 -7.95 -3.47
N PRO A 257 -14.03 -7.90 -3.56
CA PRO A 257 -13.18 -8.86 -2.87
C PRO A 257 -13.24 -8.69 -1.34
N PRO A 258 -13.10 -9.79 -0.57
CA PRO A 258 -12.97 -9.68 0.88
C PRO A 258 -11.80 -8.74 1.23
N THR A 259 -12.08 -7.76 2.08
CA THR A 259 -11.15 -6.68 2.43
C THR A 259 -10.88 -6.70 3.93
N THR A 260 -9.60 -6.79 4.29
CA THR A 260 -9.13 -6.66 5.67
C THR A 260 -8.52 -5.28 5.85
N ILE A 261 -8.92 -4.56 6.90
CA ILE A 261 -8.39 -3.24 7.25
C ILE A 261 -7.72 -3.30 8.62
N ILE A 262 -6.50 -2.77 8.73
CA ILE A 262 -5.81 -2.47 9.98
C ILE A 262 -5.81 -0.95 10.12
N GLN A 263 -6.31 -0.41 11.22
CA GLN A 263 -6.38 1.04 11.43
C GLN A 263 -6.12 1.39 12.89
N GLY A 264 -5.38 2.48 13.14
CA GLY A 264 -5.26 3.07 14.48
C GLY A 264 -6.34 4.14 14.71
N ASP A 265 -6.82 4.31 15.94
CA ASP A 265 -7.77 5.39 16.31
C ASP A 265 -7.08 6.70 16.73
N ALA A 266 -5.75 6.73 16.78
CA ALA A 266 -4.95 7.95 16.98
C ALA A 266 -4.19 8.36 15.70
N ASP A 267 -4.69 7.91 14.54
CA ASP A 267 -4.14 8.22 13.22
C ASP A 267 -4.62 9.61 12.77
N GLU A 268 -3.72 10.60 12.79
CA GLU A 268 -4.00 11.98 12.39
C GLU A 268 -3.82 12.19 10.87
N ASP A 269 -3.07 11.32 10.20
CA ASP A 269 -2.82 11.41 8.76
C ASP A 269 -3.99 10.83 7.95
N VAL A 270 -4.65 9.79 8.46
CA VAL A 270 -5.83 9.15 7.88
C VAL A 270 -6.80 8.81 9.01
N ASP A 271 -7.78 9.69 9.22
CA ASP A 271 -8.78 9.52 10.27
C ASP A 271 -9.50 8.16 10.15
N LEU A 272 -9.75 7.51 11.28
CA LEU A 272 -10.46 6.22 11.38
C LEU A 272 -11.78 6.22 10.59
N CYS A 273 -12.47 7.37 10.51
CA CYS A 273 -13.73 7.54 9.80
C CYS A 273 -13.61 7.19 8.31
N VAL A 274 -12.45 7.41 7.68
CA VAL A 274 -12.18 7.04 6.28
C VAL A 274 -12.30 5.52 6.10
N SER A 275 -11.74 4.76 7.05
CA SER A 275 -11.81 3.30 7.04
C SER A 275 -13.20 2.77 7.42
N THR A 276 -13.85 3.36 8.44
CA THR A 276 -15.20 2.94 8.84
C THR A 276 -16.26 3.27 7.80
N HIS A 277 -16.06 4.33 6.99
CA HIS A 277 -16.92 4.67 5.86
C HIS A 277 -16.98 3.53 4.84
N MET A 278 -15.83 2.94 4.47
CA MET A 278 -15.80 1.78 3.56
C MET A 278 -16.56 0.57 4.16
N VAL A 279 -16.40 0.32 5.46
CA VAL A 279 -17.13 -0.74 6.18
C VAL A 279 -18.65 -0.48 6.14
N HIS A 280 -19.08 0.76 6.35
CA HIS A 280 -20.48 1.16 6.29
C HIS A 280 -21.08 0.91 4.90
N CYS A 281 -20.40 1.36 3.84
CA CYS A 281 -20.93 1.26 2.48
C CYS A 281 -20.95 -0.17 1.94
N LEU A 282 -19.91 -0.98 2.21
CA LEU A 282 -19.78 -2.34 1.65
C LEU A 282 -20.29 -3.45 2.58
N GLY A 283 -20.46 -3.15 3.87
CA GLY A 283 -20.91 -4.08 4.89
C GLY A 283 -19.81 -4.97 5.48
N GLU A 284 -20.00 -5.39 6.72
CA GLU A 284 -19.05 -6.22 7.49
C GLU A 284 -18.85 -7.63 6.91
N SER A 285 -19.76 -8.08 6.04
CA SER A 285 -19.62 -9.34 5.31
C SER A 285 -18.50 -9.29 4.26
N LYS A 286 -18.15 -8.08 3.79
CA LYS A 286 -17.12 -7.83 2.78
C LYS A 286 -15.87 -7.17 3.36
N VAL A 287 -16.04 -6.26 4.31
CA VAL A 287 -14.94 -5.46 4.85
C VAL A 287 -14.86 -5.63 6.35
N LYS A 288 -13.71 -6.07 6.85
CA LYS A 288 -13.48 -6.24 8.29
C LYS A 288 -12.38 -5.31 8.76
N LEU A 289 -12.68 -4.50 9.78
CA LEU A 289 -11.74 -3.57 10.39
C LEU A 289 -11.21 -4.13 11.71
N PHE A 290 -9.89 -4.14 11.83
CA PHE A 290 -9.14 -4.52 13.03
C PHE A 290 -8.50 -3.25 13.61
N LEU A 291 -9.06 -2.79 14.73
CA LEU A 291 -8.69 -1.53 15.35
C LEU A 291 -7.50 -1.69 16.31
N ALA A 292 -6.44 -0.95 16.07
CA ALA A 292 -5.28 -0.83 16.94
C ALA A 292 -5.42 0.41 17.85
N ARG A 293 -5.94 0.21 19.06
CA ARG A 293 -6.26 1.32 19.98
C ARG A 293 -5.02 2.09 20.41
N GLY A 294 -5.14 3.41 20.44
CA GLY A 294 -4.11 4.39 20.77
C GLY A 294 -2.96 4.46 19.75
N GLN A 295 -3.06 3.80 18.61
CA GLN A 295 -1.95 3.73 17.66
C GLN A 295 -2.03 4.84 16.60
N PRO A 296 -0.90 5.48 16.27
CA PRO A 296 -0.81 6.49 15.22
C PRO A 296 -0.75 5.88 13.82
N HIS A 297 -0.69 6.74 12.80
CA HIS A 297 -0.44 6.33 11.42
C HIS A 297 0.81 5.45 11.30
N LEU A 298 0.71 4.36 10.52
CA LEU A 298 1.83 3.46 10.21
C LEU A 298 2.64 2.97 11.44
N TYR A 299 2.00 2.82 12.60
CA TYR A 299 2.63 2.36 13.86
C TYR A 299 3.38 1.02 13.73
N GLU A 300 2.95 0.19 12.77
CA GLU A 300 3.46 -1.14 12.50
C GLU A 300 4.69 -1.16 11.56
N ALA A 301 5.01 -0.07 10.86
CA ALA A 301 5.82 -0.09 9.63
C ALA A 301 7.24 -0.67 9.77
N THR A 302 7.73 -0.79 11.01
CA THR A 302 9.06 -1.35 11.34
C THR A 302 8.98 -2.58 12.25
N ARG A 303 7.77 -3.09 12.50
CA ARG A 303 7.48 -4.18 13.44
C ARG A 303 7.44 -5.53 12.74
N PHE A 304 7.68 -6.56 13.55
CA PHE A 304 7.62 -7.96 13.16
C PHE A 304 6.40 -8.61 13.80
N ILE A 305 5.89 -9.68 13.21
CA ILE A 305 4.62 -10.29 13.64
C ILE A 305 4.68 -10.81 15.09
N GLU A 306 5.87 -11.22 15.55
CA GLU A 306 6.15 -11.67 16.91
C GLU A 306 6.40 -10.55 17.94
N ASP A 307 6.53 -9.28 17.50
CA ASP A 307 6.81 -8.18 18.43
C ASP A 307 5.61 -7.99 19.38
N ASP A 308 5.84 -8.13 20.68
CA ASP A 308 4.82 -7.97 21.73
C ASP A 308 4.75 -6.51 22.19
N VAL A 309 4.24 -5.65 21.29
CA VAL A 309 4.03 -4.22 21.53
C VAL A 309 2.58 -3.85 21.18
N SER A 310 2.11 -2.74 21.77
CA SER A 310 0.73 -2.26 21.57
C SER A 310 0.40 -2.10 20.08
N GLY A 311 -0.80 -2.55 19.68
CA GLY A 311 -1.30 -2.52 18.30
C GLY A 311 -1.00 -3.78 17.48
N MET A 312 0.07 -4.53 17.79
CA MET A 312 0.42 -5.72 17.01
C MET A 312 -0.57 -6.88 17.17
N ASP A 313 -1.40 -6.88 18.22
CA ASP A 313 -2.54 -7.79 18.36
C ASP A 313 -3.57 -7.59 17.25
N ALA A 314 -3.88 -6.34 16.87
CA ALA A 314 -4.77 -6.04 15.75
C ALA A 314 -4.16 -6.51 14.41
N VAL A 315 -2.85 -6.30 14.20
CA VAL A 315 -2.13 -6.83 13.02
C VAL A 315 -2.25 -8.35 12.94
N ARG A 316 -2.01 -9.08 14.03
CA ARG A 316 -2.12 -10.55 14.04
C ARG A 316 -3.53 -11.04 13.76
N GLN A 317 -4.56 -10.38 14.30
CA GLN A 317 -5.96 -10.72 14.02
C GLN A 317 -6.33 -10.47 12.56
N ALA A 318 -5.89 -9.33 12.00
CA ALA A 318 -6.09 -8.99 10.61
C ALA A 318 -5.41 -10.00 9.67
N VAL A 319 -4.16 -10.37 9.95
CA VAL A 319 -3.44 -11.42 9.21
C VAL A 319 -4.21 -12.74 9.24
N SER A 320 -4.69 -13.16 10.41
CA SER A 320 -5.48 -14.39 10.53
C SER A 320 -6.77 -14.32 9.72
N ASN A 321 -7.43 -13.15 9.64
CA ASN A 321 -8.61 -12.98 8.80
C ASN A 321 -8.28 -13.05 7.30
N LEU A 322 -7.22 -12.36 6.88
CA LEU A 322 -6.75 -12.38 5.49
C LEU A 322 -6.40 -13.81 5.04
N GLU A 323 -5.63 -14.55 5.85
CA GLU A 323 -5.28 -15.96 5.57
C GLU A 323 -6.55 -16.83 5.41
N ALA A 324 -7.57 -16.60 6.24
CA ALA A 324 -8.84 -17.32 6.17
C ALA A 324 -9.66 -16.96 4.90
N ASP A 325 -9.71 -15.69 4.52
CA ASP A 325 -10.43 -15.23 3.33
C ASP A 325 -9.75 -15.73 2.04
N VAL A 326 -8.41 -15.70 1.99
CA VAL A 326 -7.62 -16.28 0.91
C VAL A 326 -7.88 -17.77 0.79
N THR A 327 -7.82 -18.51 1.91
CA THR A 327 -8.09 -19.96 1.93
C THR A 327 -9.47 -20.28 1.39
N ARG A 328 -10.50 -19.53 1.80
CA ARG A 328 -11.89 -19.72 1.37
C ARG A 328 -12.09 -19.42 -0.11
N ALA A 329 -11.38 -18.44 -0.65
CA ALA A 329 -11.45 -18.06 -2.06
C ALA A 329 -10.70 -19.01 -3.00
N LEU A 330 -9.79 -19.84 -2.46
CA LEU A 330 -9.05 -20.88 -3.19
C LEU A 330 -9.71 -22.27 -3.13
N ALA A 331 -10.63 -22.48 -2.19
CA ALA A 331 -11.38 -23.73 -2.00
C ALA A 331 -12.48 -23.91 -3.06
#